data_AF-A0A7C6EWZ6-F1
#
_entry.id   AF-A0A7C6EWZ6-F1
#
_cell.length_a   1.000
_cell.length_b   1.000
_cell.length_c   1.000
_cell.angle_alpha   90.00
_cell.angle_beta   90.00
_cell.angle_gamma   90.00
#
_symmetry.space_group_name_H-M   'P 1'
#
loop_
_entity.id
_entity.type
_entity.pdbx_description
1 polymer ?
#
loop_
_entity_poly.entity_id
_entity_poly.type
_entity_poly.pdbx_seq_one_letter_code
_entity_poly.pdbx_strand_id
1 'polypeptide(L)'
;EEEVFFIVEEMPSFMGKGQEGFREWIQKNLQYPPVAAENGIQGRVFVQFAVNSKGEVVDAKVVKGVDPALDKEALRVVMSSPKWTPGKQRGKPVKVQFTFPIVFVLQ
;
A
#
# COMPACT_ATOMS: atom_id res chain seq x y z
N GLU A 1 -20.42 -2.91 11.80
CA GLU A 1 -19.01 -2.74 11.40
C GLU A 1 -18.64 -3.81 10.39
N GLU A 2 -17.86 -3.48 9.35
CA GLU A 2 -17.25 -4.50 8.49
C GLU A 2 -16.13 -5.19 9.28
N GLU A 3 -16.16 -6.52 9.39
CA GLU A 3 -15.06 -7.29 9.98
C GLU A 3 -13.80 -7.12 9.12
N VAL A 4 -12.73 -6.67 9.76
CA VAL A 4 -11.41 -6.49 9.13
C VAL A 4 -10.60 -7.76 9.38
N PHE A 5 -10.20 -8.42 8.30
CA PHE A 5 -9.37 -9.62 8.36
C PHE A 5 -7.90 -9.26 8.16
N PHE A 6 -7.02 -9.98 8.85
CA PHE A 6 -5.57 -9.88 8.67
C PHE A 6 -5.01 -11.04 7.85
N ILE A 7 -5.65 -12.19 7.96
CA ILE A 7 -5.32 -13.42 7.23
C ILE A 7 -6.65 -14.04 6.80
N VAL A 8 -6.71 -14.44 5.54
CA VAL A 8 -7.87 -15.08 4.92
C VAL A 8 -7.41 -16.26 4.08
N GLU A 9 -8.35 -17.16 3.74
CA GLU A 9 -8.08 -18.33 2.90
C GLU A 9 -7.51 -17.95 1.53
N GLU A 10 -8.08 -16.92 0.90
CA GLU A 10 -7.57 -16.35 -0.35
C GLU A 10 -7.15 -14.89 -0.11
N MET A 11 -5.84 -14.64 -0.06
CA MET A 11 -5.32 -13.29 0.14
C MET A 11 -5.61 -12.38 -1.07
N PRO A 12 -5.88 -11.08 -0.85
CA PRO A 12 -6.01 -10.12 -1.94
C PRO A 12 -4.79 -10.11 -2.84
N SER A 13 -5.02 -10.02 -4.15
CA SER A 13 -3.96 -10.10 -5.16
C SER A 13 -3.95 -8.86 -6.05
N PHE A 14 -2.81 -8.18 -6.14
CA PHE A 14 -2.66 -7.02 -7.00
C PHE A 14 -2.26 -7.46 -8.41
N MET A 15 -3.11 -7.17 -9.41
CA MET A 15 -2.90 -7.55 -10.81
C MET A 15 -2.55 -9.04 -11.02
N GLY A 16 -3.07 -9.93 -10.17
CA GLY A 16 -2.77 -11.36 -10.22
C GLY A 16 -1.38 -11.77 -9.71
N LYS A 17 -0.53 -10.82 -9.31
CA LYS A 17 0.83 -11.04 -8.80
C LYS A 17 0.98 -10.84 -7.29
N GLY A 18 -0.13 -10.70 -6.57
CA GLY A 18 -0.08 -10.53 -5.11
C GLY A 18 0.69 -9.28 -4.69
N GLN A 19 1.41 -9.40 -3.57
CA GLN A 19 2.21 -8.30 -3.03
C GLN A 19 3.42 -7.94 -3.91
N GLU A 20 3.94 -8.87 -4.71
CA GLU A 20 5.08 -8.61 -5.60
C GLU A 20 4.71 -7.66 -6.72
N GLY A 21 3.56 -7.87 -7.38
CA GLY A 21 3.06 -6.94 -8.39
C GLY A 21 2.80 -5.55 -7.81
N PHE A 22 2.34 -5.48 -6.57
CA PHE A 22 2.16 -4.21 -5.90
C PHE A 22 3.50 -3.51 -5.67
N ARG A 23 4.53 -4.24 -5.22
CA ARG A 23 5.90 -3.70 -5.08
C ARG A 23 6.42 -3.15 -6.42
N GLU A 24 6.27 -3.89 -7.51
CA GLU A 24 6.68 -3.46 -8.85
C GLU A 24 5.94 -2.18 -9.28
N TRP A 25 4.63 -2.11 -9.00
CA TRP A 25 3.82 -0.95 -9.33
C TRP A 25 4.21 0.28 -8.51
N ILE A 26 4.46 0.12 -7.20
CA ILE A 26 5.00 1.18 -6.35
C ILE A 26 6.31 1.68 -6.95
N GLN A 27 7.29 0.80 -7.21
CA GLN A 27 8.59 1.21 -7.76
C GLN A 27 8.49 2.00 -9.08
N LYS A 28 7.50 1.70 -9.93
CA LYS A 28 7.27 2.39 -11.20
C LYS A 28 6.53 3.73 -11.06
N ASN A 29 5.70 3.88 -10.02
CA ASN A 29 4.82 5.05 -9.84
C ASN A 29 5.24 5.95 -8.67
N LEU A 30 6.25 5.55 -7.90
CA LEU A 30 6.83 6.30 -6.81
C LEU A 30 7.61 7.49 -7.36
N GLN A 31 7.27 8.68 -6.87
CA GLN A 31 7.93 9.92 -7.21
C GLN A 31 8.70 10.42 -6.01
N TYR A 32 10.02 10.49 -6.10
CA TYR A 32 10.81 11.04 -5.00
C TYR A 32 10.52 12.54 -4.85
N PRO A 33 10.03 13.01 -3.68
CA PRO A 33 9.76 14.44 -3.50
C PRO A 33 11.05 15.27 -3.63
N PRO A 34 11.09 16.34 -4.44
CA PRO A 34 12.30 17.15 -4.64
C PRO A 34 12.90 17.65 -3.33
N VAL A 35 12.06 18.16 -2.43
CA VAL A 35 12.46 18.64 -1.10
C VAL A 35 13.13 17.55 -0.25
N ALA A 36 12.67 16.30 -0.36
CA ALA A 36 13.31 15.19 0.35
C ALA A 36 14.65 14.80 -0.30
N ALA A 37 14.76 14.91 -1.63
CA ALA A 37 15.99 14.65 -2.35
C ALA A 37 17.08 15.70 -2.07
N GLU A 38 16.73 16.98 -2.11
CA GLU A 38 17.63 18.10 -1.81
C GLU A 38 18.18 18.02 -0.38
N ASN A 39 17.36 17.56 0.57
CA ASN A 39 17.73 17.41 1.98
C ASN A 39 18.37 16.05 2.30
N GLY A 40 18.59 15.17 1.32
CA GLY A 40 19.20 13.86 1.55
C GLY A 40 18.35 12.90 2.40
N ILE A 41 17.04 13.14 2.51
CA ILE A 41 16.15 12.39 3.40
C ILE A 41 15.81 11.06 2.77
N GLN A 42 16.17 9.95 3.41
CA GLN A 42 15.91 8.57 2.97
C GLN A 42 15.29 7.74 4.10
N GLY A 43 14.66 6.62 3.76
CA GLY A 43 14.17 5.69 4.78
C GLY A 43 13.04 4.79 4.32
N ARG A 44 12.33 4.21 5.30
CA ARG A 44 11.21 3.29 5.06
C ARG A 44 9.94 3.84 5.70
N VAL A 45 8.95 4.16 4.87
CA VAL A 45 7.62 4.57 5.30
C VAL A 45 6.71 3.34 5.30
N PHE A 46 6.02 3.09 6.41
CA PHE A 46 5.07 1.99 6.52
C PHE A 46 3.66 2.53 6.38
N VAL A 47 2.97 2.07 5.33
CA VAL A 47 1.58 2.45 5.06
C VAL A 47 0.67 1.28 5.40
N GLN A 48 -0.29 1.51 6.28
CA GLN A 48 -1.38 0.59 6.55
C GLN A 48 -2.58 0.98 5.69
N PHE A 49 -3.20 0.02 5.03
CA PHE A 49 -4.40 0.23 4.23
C PHE A 49 -5.24 -1.05 4.23
N ALA A 50 -6.50 -0.96 3.82
CA ALA A 50 -7.35 -2.11 3.61
C ALA A 50 -7.76 -2.24 2.15
N VAL A 51 -7.85 -3.47 1.66
CA VAL A 51 -8.50 -3.79 0.39
C VAL A 51 -9.92 -4.23 0.72
N ASN A 52 -10.92 -3.48 0.27
CA ASN A 52 -12.32 -3.80 0.52
C ASN A 52 -12.80 -4.99 -0.33
N SER A 53 -14.04 -5.44 -0.10
CA SER A 53 -14.68 -6.53 -0.86
C SER A 53 -14.85 -6.24 -2.37
N LYS A 54 -14.71 -4.99 -2.79
CA LYS A 54 -14.72 -4.55 -4.20
C LYS A 54 -13.32 -4.45 -4.82
N GLY A 55 -12.28 -4.75 -4.05
CA GLY A 55 -10.89 -4.65 -4.49
C GLY A 55 -10.31 -3.23 -4.44
N GLU A 56 -10.98 -2.28 -3.80
CA GLU A 56 -10.52 -0.90 -3.71
C GLU A 56 -9.68 -0.71 -2.45
N VAL A 57 -8.60 0.07 -2.57
CA VAL A 57 -7.81 0.49 -1.41
C VAL A 57 -8.56 1.56 -0.64
N VAL A 58 -8.76 1.33 0.65
CA VAL A 58 -9.46 2.20 1.59
C VAL A 58 -8.68 2.31 2.89
N ASP A 59 -9.00 3.33 3.70
CA ASP A 59 -8.43 3.54 5.04
C ASP A 59 -6.89 3.58 5.07
N ALA A 60 -6.27 4.11 4.00
CA ALA A 60 -4.82 4.23 3.95
C ALA A 60 -4.31 5.29 4.92
N LYS A 61 -3.34 4.91 5.76
CA LYS A 61 -2.68 5.78 6.74
C LYS A 61 -1.22 5.39 6.91
N VAL A 62 -0.37 6.37 7.20
CA VAL A 62 1.02 6.11 7.60
C VAL A 62 1.04 5.69 9.06
N VAL A 63 1.59 4.50 9.32
CA VAL A 63 1.75 3.99 10.71
C VAL A 63 3.17 4.18 11.24
N LYS A 64 4.15 4.33 10.33
CA LYS A 64 5.51 4.72 10.67
C LYS A 64 6.08 5.54 9.53
N GLY A 65 6.17 6.85 9.75
CA GLY A 65 6.71 7.81 8.79
C GLY A 65 8.21 8.04 8.95
N VAL A 66 8.77 8.79 8.00
CA VAL A 66 10.16 9.28 8.05
C VAL A 66 10.18 10.79 7.98
N ASP A 67 9.48 11.35 7.00
CA ASP A 67 9.37 12.78 6.75
C ASP A 67 8.02 13.06 6.09
N PRO A 68 7.34 14.18 6.40
CA PRO A 68 6.03 14.49 5.83
C PRO A 68 5.96 14.47 4.30
N ALA A 69 7.06 14.81 3.60
CA ALA A 69 7.09 14.75 2.14
C ALA A 69 7.07 13.30 1.63
N LEU A 70 7.87 12.41 2.24
CA LEU A 70 7.89 10.98 1.91
C LEU A 70 6.58 10.30 2.30
N ASP A 71 6.01 10.67 3.44
CA ASP A 71 4.76 10.12 3.96
C ASP A 71 3.59 10.45 3.02
N LYS A 72 3.52 11.70 2.54
CA LYS A 72 2.50 12.15 1.59
C LYS A 72 2.60 11.39 0.26
N GLU A 73 3.82 11.20 -0.23
CA GLU A 73 4.04 10.44 -1.45
C GLU A 73 3.67 8.96 -1.30
N ALA A 74 4.07 8.35 -0.18
CA ALA A 74 3.74 6.97 0.16
C ALA A 74 2.22 6.74 0.18
N LEU A 75 1.45 7.67 0.76
CA LEU A 75 -0.01 7.62 0.72
C LEU A 75 -0.57 7.81 -0.68
N ARG A 76 -0.06 8.80 -1.43
CA ARG A 76 -0.50 9.09 -2.80
C ARG A 76 -0.37 7.85 -3.67
N VAL A 77 0.80 7.21 -3.65
CA VAL A 77 1.05 6.05 -4.50
C VAL A 77 0.14 4.88 -4.07
N VAL A 78 0.03 4.54 -2.78
CA VAL A 78 -0.86 3.45 -2.32
C VAL A 78 -2.32 3.67 -2.73
N MET A 79 -2.83 4.88 -2.54
CA MET A 79 -4.20 5.26 -2.90
C MET A 79 -4.44 5.34 -4.42
N SER A 80 -3.40 5.60 -5.21
CA SER A 80 -3.49 5.63 -6.68
C SER A 80 -3.43 4.24 -7.32
N SER A 81 -3.34 3.19 -6.49
CA SER A 81 -3.23 1.83 -7.01
C SER A 81 -4.54 1.40 -7.68
N PRO A 82 -4.47 0.68 -8.81
CA PRO A 82 -5.65 0.12 -9.46
C PRO A 82 -6.32 -0.93 -8.59
N LYS A 83 -7.54 -1.32 -8.99
CA LYS A 83 -8.32 -2.33 -8.27
C LYS A 83 -7.55 -3.64 -8.11
N TRP A 84 -7.55 -4.12 -6.88
CA TRP A 84 -7.02 -5.41 -6.47
C TRP A 84 -8.08 -6.49 -6.70
N THR A 85 -7.64 -7.73 -6.82
CA THR A 85 -8.52 -8.86 -6.58
C THR A 85 -8.77 -8.92 -5.06
N PRO A 86 -10.03 -8.82 -4.59
CA PRO A 86 -10.33 -8.85 -3.17
C PRO A 86 -9.99 -10.20 -2.57
N GLY A 87 -9.66 -10.20 -1.28
CA GLY A 87 -9.47 -11.43 -0.52
C GLY A 87 -10.81 -12.12 -0.28
N LYS A 88 -10.79 -13.43 -0.10
CA LYS A 88 -12.00 -14.22 0.20
C LYS A 88 -11.83 -15.06 1.44
N GLN A 89 -12.92 -15.12 2.21
CA GLN A 89 -13.08 -16.00 3.35
C GLN A 89 -14.40 -16.75 3.19
N ARG A 90 -14.38 -18.08 3.27
CA ARG A 90 -15.53 -18.95 3.03
C ARG A 90 -16.24 -18.65 1.71
N GLY A 91 -15.45 -18.40 0.67
CA GLY A 91 -15.93 -18.05 -0.68
C GLY A 91 -16.55 -16.65 -0.82
N LYS A 92 -16.59 -15.84 0.25
CA LYS A 92 -17.13 -14.47 0.21
C LYS A 92 -15.99 -13.45 0.18
N PRO A 93 -16.08 -12.40 -0.66
CA PRO A 93 -15.09 -11.33 -0.65
C PRO A 93 -15.17 -10.55 0.68
N VAL A 94 -14.03 -10.32 1.30
CA VAL A 94 -13.92 -9.67 2.61
C VAL A 94 -12.91 -8.54 2.60
N LYS A 95 -13.04 -7.62 3.55
CA LYS A 95 -12.10 -6.53 3.75
C LYS A 95 -10.85 -7.05 4.45
N VAL A 96 -9.68 -6.85 3.84
CA VAL A 96 -8.41 -7.35 4.36
C VAL A 96 -7.45 -6.19 4.56
N GLN A 97 -6.85 -6.10 5.74
CA GLN A 97 -5.89 -5.06 6.10
C GLN A 97 -4.45 -5.48 5.84
N PHE A 98 -3.67 -4.59 5.26
CA PHE A 98 -2.25 -4.74 4.98
C PHE A 98 -1.43 -3.65 5.66
N THR A 99 -0.17 -3.95 5.90
CA THR A 99 0.86 -2.94 6.17
C THR A 99 2.01 -3.19 5.20
N PHE A 100 2.30 -2.20 4.36
CA PHE A 100 3.29 -2.32 3.31
C PHE A 100 4.44 -1.32 3.50
N PRO A 101 5.71 -1.76 3.50
CA PRO A 101 6.86 -0.87 3.58
C PRO A 101 7.22 -0.30 2.21
N ILE A 102 7.28 1.02 2.11
CA ILE A 102 7.76 1.75 0.94
C ILE A 102 9.14 2.31 1.27
N VAL A 103 10.13 1.92 0.46
CA VAL A 103 11.54 2.29 0.67
C VAL A 103 11.89 3.46 -0.25
N PHE A 104 12.35 4.55 0.33
CA PHE A 104 12.90 5.70 -0.36
C PHE A 104 14.43 5.68 -0.20
N VAL A 105 15.12 5.57 -1.32
CA VAL A 105 16.58 5.63 -1.43
C VAL A 105 16.92 6.55 -2.60
N LEU A 106 17.86 7.46 -2.37
CA LEU A 106 18.46 8.27 -3.44
C LEU A 106 19.40 7.36 -4.21
N GLN A 107 19.24 7.38 -5.53
CA GLN A 107 20.15 6.72 -6.46
C GLN A 107 21.39 7.60 -6.67
#